data_AF-C0PMP0-F1
#
_entry.id   AF-C0PMP0-F1
#
_cell.length_a   1.000
_cell.length_b   1.000
_cell.length_c   1.000
_cell.angle_alpha   90.00
_cell.angle_beta   90.00
_cell.angle_gamma   90.00
#
_symmetry.space_group_name_H-M   'P 1'
#
loop_
_entity.id
_entity.type
_entity.pdbx_description
1 polymer ?
#
loop_
_entity_poly.entity_id
_entity_poly.type
_entity_poly.pdbx_seq_one_letter_code
_entity_poly.pdbx_strand_id
1 'polypeptide(L)'
;MNVGTIRGGANAFRLDALLKLSDIRGADGKTTLLHFVVQEMERSQGSKASDKPSGTSGSCQATLAEREGCSEMGTEFVSELSNELGNVKKVASIDLDTLKSSISNLSRGLARLIRLVGKDLTCNDRNQNFLQCMRSFQTHAENTMLELKVDEAEVLQQVRELTEYYHGEVGKNECNLLHIFVIMRDFLGLLDRVCREMRGSKHMQPLNIVLPLR
;
A
#
# COMPACT_ATOMS: atom_id res chain seq x y z
N MET A 1 -19.41 -9.70 15.73
CA MET A 1 -19.04 -8.36 16.25
C MET A 1 -20.03 -7.25 15.86
N ASN A 2 -20.58 -7.22 14.63
CA ASN A 2 -21.45 -6.11 14.18
C ASN A 2 -22.95 -6.43 14.10
N VAL A 3 -23.39 -7.60 14.59
CA VAL A 3 -24.82 -8.00 14.56
C VAL A 3 -25.66 -6.98 15.32
N GLY A 4 -26.76 -6.50 14.71
CA GLY A 4 -27.65 -5.51 15.32
C GLY A 4 -27.17 -4.05 15.23
N THR A 5 -26.05 -3.77 14.57
CA THR A 5 -25.57 -2.40 14.32
C THR A 5 -25.89 -1.95 12.90
N ILE A 6 -25.75 -0.65 12.61
CA ILE A 6 -25.84 -0.10 11.24
C ILE A 6 -24.79 -0.68 10.27
N ARG A 7 -23.79 -1.41 10.77
CA ARG A 7 -22.76 -2.12 9.99
C ARG A 7 -22.98 -3.63 9.97
N GLY A 8 -24.08 -4.12 10.56
CA GLY A 8 -24.45 -5.53 10.53
C GLY A 8 -24.85 -5.96 9.11
N GLY A 9 -24.26 -7.05 8.62
CA GLY A 9 -24.52 -7.54 7.26
C GLY A 9 -23.82 -6.75 6.15
N ALA A 10 -22.79 -5.96 6.46
CA ALA A 10 -21.98 -5.30 5.44
C ALA A 10 -21.21 -6.33 4.59
N ASN A 11 -21.31 -6.19 3.26
CA ASN A 11 -20.59 -7.06 2.31
C ASN A 11 -19.13 -6.65 2.10
N ALA A 12 -18.79 -5.40 2.40
CA ALA A 12 -17.45 -4.85 2.25
C ALA A 12 -17.24 -3.67 3.20
N PHE A 13 -15.99 -3.24 3.35
CA PHE A 13 -15.61 -2.02 4.05
C PHE A 13 -14.56 -1.27 3.24
N ARG A 14 -14.52 0.06 3.37
CA ARG A 14 -13.51 0.91 2.76
C ARG A 14 -12.17 0.77 3.48
N LEU A 15 -11.05 0.93 2.77
CA LEU A 15 -9.72 0.77 3.35
C LEU A 15 -9.41 1.72 4.53
N ASP A 16 -10.08 2.88 4.64
CA ASP A 16 -9.93 3.77 5.80
C ASP A 16 -10.32 3.10 7.13
N ALA A 17 -11.14 2.04 7.08
CA ALA A 17 -11.50 1.27 8.26
C ALA A 17 -10.33 0.45 8.82
N LEU A 18 -9.32 0.12 8.02
CA LEU A 18 -8.14 -0.61 8.47
C LEU A 18 -7.37 0.15 9.55
N LEU A 19 -7.27 1.47 9.42
CA LEU A 19 -6.59 2.33 10.39
C LEU A 19 -7.34 2.39 11.74
N LYS A 20 -8.63 2.07 11.76
CA LYS A 20 -9.48 2.10 12.97
C LYS A 20 -9.37 0.80 13.78
N LEU A 21 -8.75 -0.25 13.24
CA LEU A 21 -8.59 -1.53 13.93
C LEU A 21 -7.70 -1.41 15.18
N SER A 22 -6.79 -0.44 15.21
CA SER A 22 -5.97 -0.13 16.40
C SER A 22 -6.73 0.62 17.49
N ASP A 23 -7.88 1.21 17.19
CA ASP A 23 -8.61 2.06 18.13
C ASP A 23 -9.65 1.27 18.93
N ILE A 24 -10.13 0.17 18.38
CA ILE A 24 -11.11 -0.72 19.02
C ILE A 24 -10.38 -1.62 20.01
N ARG A 25 -10.67 -1.46 21.30
CA ARG A 25 -10.01 -2.20 22.40
C ARG A 25 -10.93 -3.24 23.03
N GLY A 26 -10.32 -4.32 23.52
CA GLY A 26 -10.98 -5.31 24.34
C GLY A 26 -11.27 -4.80 25.76
N ALA A 27 -11.93 -5.63 26.57
CA ALA A 27 -12.27 -5.30 27.96
C ALA A 27 -11.04 -5.06 28.85
N ASP A 28 -9.87 -5.58 28.46
CA ASP A 28 -8.60 -5.36 29.14
C ASP A 28 -8.03 -3.95 28.91
N GLY A 29 -8.59 -3.16 27.98
CA GLY A 29 -8.12 -1.84 27.58
C GLY A 29 -6.75 -1.84 26.87
N LYS A 30 -6.09 -3.00 26.77
CA LYS A 30 -4.73 -3.15 26.27
C LYS A 30 -4.71 -3.71 24.86
N THR A 31 -5.46 -4.79 24.65
CA THR A 31 -5.48 -5.52 23.37
C THR A 31 -6.45 -4.84 22.41
N THR A 32 -6.00 -4.58 21.18
CA THR A 32 -6.84 -3.98 20.13
C THR A 32 -7.41 -5.04 19.19
N LEU A 33 -8.41 -4.69 18.39
CA LEU A 33 -8.92 -5.58 17.35
C LEU A 33 -7.82 -5.99 16.36
N LEU A 34 -6.87 -5.10 16.06
CA LEU A 34 -5.72 -5.43 15.22
C LEU A 34 -4.82 -6.51 15.84
N HIS A 35 -4.63 -6.53 17.16
CA HIS A 35 -3.89 -7.61 17.84
C HIS A 35 -4.58 -8.97 17.64
N PHE A 36 -5.90 -9.00 17.78
CA PHE A 36 -6.67 -10.22 17.56
C PHE A 36 -6.61 -10.69 16.11
N VAL A 37 -6.68 -9.77 15.15
CA VAL A 37 -6.53 -10.09 13.72
C VAL A 37 -5.18 -10.73 13.44
N VAL A 38 -4.07 -10.16 13.94
CA VAL A 38 -2.73 -10.73 13.79
C VAL A 38 -2.66 -12.15 14.40
N GLN A 39 -3.18 -12.32 15.62
CA GLN A 39 -3.20 -13.62 16.29
C GLN A 39 -4.03 -14.67 15.54
N GLU A 40 -5.20 -14.30 15.00
CA GLU A 40 -6.03 -15.22 14.21
C GLU A 40 -5.40 -15.57 12.85
N MET A 41 -4.70 -14.62 12.22
CA MET A 41 -3.95 -14.88 10.99
C MET A 41 -2.87 -15.95 11.22
N GLU A 42 -2.12 -15.87 12.32
CA GLU A 42 -1.17 -16.91 12.74
C GLU A 42 -1.85 -18.26 12.97
N ARG A 43 -2.97 -18.28 13.73
CA ARG A 43 -3.69 -19.50 14.08
C ARG A 43 -4.27 -20.22 12.85
N SER A 44 -4.78 -19.46 11.87
CA SER A 44 -5.39 -20.01 10.66
C SER A 44 -4.38 -20.71 9.73
N GLN A 45 -3.10 -20.31 9.78
CA GLN A 45 -2.04 -20.93 8.96
C GLN A 45 -1.42 -22.17 9.61
N GLY A 46 -1.30 -22.21 10.94
CA GLY A 46 -0.84 -23.40 11.66
C GLY A 46 -1.71 -24.65 11.45
N SER A 47 -2.92 -24.47 10.92
CA SER A 47 -3.87 -25.55 10.61
C SER A 47 -3.63 -26.21 9.24
N LYS A 48 -2.82 -25.62 8.34
CA LYS A 48 -2.58 -26.13 6.97
C LYS A 48 -1.35 -27.03 6.84
N ALA A 49 -0.53 -27.13 7.88
CA ALA A 49 0.69 -27.95 7.89
C ALA A 49 0.47 -29.39 8.42
N SER A 50 -0.75 -29.74 8.84
CA SER A 50 -1.08 -31.05 9.45
C SER A 50 -2.11 -31.83 8.64
N ASP A 51 -1.88 -31.98 7.33
CA ASP A 51 -2.54 -33.00 6.51
C ASP A 51 -1.48 -33.98 5.98
N LYS A 52 -0.94 -34.80 6.89
CA LYS A 52 -0.31 -36.08 6.53
C LYS A 52 -1.19 -37.20 7.10
N PRO A 53 -1.77 -38.09 6.28
CA PRO A 53 -2.56 -39.18 6.78
C PRO A 53 -1.63 -40.35 7.11
N SER A 54 -1.36 -40.56 8.39
CA SER A 54 -0.98 -41.88 8.88
C SER A 54 -1.58 -42.06 10.27
N GLY A 55 -2.67 -42.83 10.29
CA GLY A 55 -3.50 -42.99 11.47
C GLY A 55 -2.79 -43.71 12.62
N THR A 56 -3.24 -43.40 13.84
CA THR A 56 -3.52 -44.36 14.92
C THR A 56 -4.33 -43.59 15.97
N SER A 57 -5.44 -44.19 16.38
CA SER A 57 -6.34 -43.71 17.42
C SER A 57 -5.61 -43.58 18.77
N GLY A 58 -5.73 -42.42 19.42
CA GLY A 58 -5.19 -42.18 20.75
C GLY A 58 -5.63 -40.83 21.31
N SER A 59 -6.56 -40.87 22.26
CA SER A 59 -6.88 -39.74 23.14
C SER A 59 -5.62 -39.29 23.91
N CYS A 60 -5.45 -37.98 24.07
CA CYS A 60 -5.05 -37.26 25.31
C CYS A 60 -4.20 -36.01 25.03
N GLN A 61 -4.67 -34.89 25.60
CA GLN A 61 -3.94 -33.67 25.99
C GLN A 61 -2.83 -33.15 25.05
N ALA A 62 -3.17 -32.12 24.28
CA ALA A 62 -2.19 -31.23 23.67
C ALA A 62 -1.32 -30.59 24.77
N THR A 63 -0.08 -31.02 24.84
CA THR A 63 0.95 -30.48 25.74
C THR A 63 1.35 -29.08 25.27
N LEU A 64 1.60 -28.22 26.26
CA LEU A 64 1.93 -26.79 26.15
C LEU A 64 3.24 -26.46 25.40
N ALA A 65 3.84 -27.42 24.69
CA ALA A 65 5.17 -27.30 24.07
C ALA A 65 5.15 -26.90 22.59
N GLU A 66 4.01 -26.94 21.90
CA GLU A 66 3.91 -26.54 20.48
C GLU A 66 3.74 -25.02 20.27
N ARG A 67 3.73 -24.23 21.36
CA ARG A 67 3.44 -22.79 21.30
C ARG A 67 4.65 -21.89 21.07
N GLU A 68 5.87 -22.43 21.14
CA GLU A 68 7.10 -21.64 20.92
C GLU A 68 7.45 -21.43 19.44
N GLY A 69 7.07 -22.37 18.55
CA GLY A 69 7.29 -22.23 17.09
C GLY A 69 6.25 -21.37 16.36
N CYS A 70 5.11 -21.08 16.99
CA CYS A 70 4.03 -20.30 16.38
C CYS A 70 4.35 -18.79 16.32
N SER A 71 5.36 -18.33 17.06
CA SER A 71 5.66 -16.91 17.25
C SER A 71 6.57 -16.28 16.18
N GLU A 72 7.27 -17.06 15.36
CA GLU A 72 8.13 -16.51 14.27
C GLU A 72 7.35 -16.39 12.94
N MET A 73 6.39 -17.29 12.71
CA MET A 73 5.59 -17.35 11.49
C MET A 73 4.71 -16.11 11.24
N GLY A 74 4.17 -15.49 12.30
CA GLY A 74 3.35 -14.28 12.14
C GLY A 74 4.14 -13.04 11.74
N THR A 75 5.38 -12.92 12.24
CA THR A 75 6.28 -11.84 11.80
C THR A 75 6.78 -12.05 10.38
N GLU A 76 6.97 -13.30 9.96
CA GLU A 76 7.35 -13.65 8.59
C GLU A 76 6.27 -13.19 7.60
N PHE A 77 5.01 -13.53 7.85
CA PHE A 77 3.89 -13.10 6.99
C PHE A 77 3.79 -11.56 6.86
N VAL A 78 3.91 -10.84 7.97
CA VAL A 78 3.84 -9.37 7.93
C VAL A 78 5.03 -8.77 7.18
N SER A 79 6.20 -9.40 7.30
CA SER A 79 7.38 -9.02 6.52
C SER A 79 7.20 -9.29 5.02
N GLU A 80 6.61 -10.43 4.65
CA GLU A 80 6.28 -10.78 3.26
C GLU A 80 5.29 -9.79 2.65
N LEU A 81 4.19 -9.51 3.35
CA LEU A 81 3.18 -8.55 2.90
C LEU A 81 3.78 -7.13 2.76
N SER A 82 4.62 -6.72 3.71
CA SER A 82 5.33 -5.44 3.65
C SER A 82 6.30 -5.37 2.47
N ASN A 83 6.93 -6.50 2.09
CA ASN A 83 7.83 -6.58 0.94
C ASN A 83 7.07 -6.53 -0.39
N GLU A 84 5.97 -7.28 -0.51
CA GLU A 84 5.09 -7.28 -1.68
C GLU A 84 4.51 -5.89 -1.95
N LEU A 85 4.14 -5.18 -0.88
CA LEU A 85 3.64 -3.80 -0.95
C LEU A 85 4.73 -2.74 -0.82
N GLY A 86 6.00 -3.06 -1.07
CA GLY A 86 7.12 -2.12 -0.92
C GLY A 86 6.98 -0.85 -1.78
N ASN A 87 6.42 -0.98 -2.98
CA ASN A 87 6.19 0.17 -3.87
C ASN A 87 5.08 1.11 -3.37
N VAL A 88 4.11 0.60 -2.61
CA VAL A 88 3.04 1.42 -2.01
C VAL A 88 3.64 2.50 -1.12
N LYS A 89 4.67 2.16 -0.33
CA LYS A 89 5.33 3.12 0.56
C LYS A 89 6.02 4.24 -0.23
N LYS A 90 6.60 3.92 -1.39
CA LYS A 90 7.23 4.91 -2.28
C LYS A 90 6.18 5.81 -2.92
N VAL A 91 5.10 5.23 -3.45
CA VAL A 91 4.01 6.00 -4.09
C VAL A 91 3.33 6.91 -3.08
N ALA A 92 3.14 6.46 -1.83
CA ALA A 92 2.58 7.26 -0.74
C ALA A 92 3.43 8.49 -0.35
N SER A 93 4.69 8.56 -0.78
CA SER A 93 5.56 9.74 -0.59
C SER A 93 5.63 10.67 -1.80
N ILE A 94 4.99 10.30 -2.92
CA ILE A 94 4.97 11.14 -4.12
C ILE A 94 3.99 12.30 -3.91
N ASP A 95 4.47 13.51 -4.17
CA ASP A 95 3.62 14.68 -4.34
C ASP A 95 3.20 14.78 -5.81
N LEU A 96 1.94 14.48 -6.08
CA LEU A 96 1.38 14.46 -7.42
C LEU A 96 1.37 15.84 -8.08
N ASP A 97 1.13 16.90 -7.30
CA ASP A 97 1.10 18.27 -7.83
C ASP A 97 2.51 18.72 -8.21
N THR A 98 3.51 18.37 -7.39
CA THR A 98 4.92 18.59 -7.70
C THR A 98 5.34 17.83 -8.97
N LEU A 99 4.91 16.58 -9.14
CA LEU A 99 5.18 15.79 -10.35
C LEU A 99 4.57 16.44 -11.61
N LYS A 100 3.27 16.78 -11.57
CA LYS A 100 2.56 17.47 -12.67
C LYS A 100 3.19 18.80 -13.03
N SER A 101 3.58 19.58 -12.03
CA SER A 101 4.25 20.86 -12.23
C SER A 101 5.61 20.67 -12.92
N SER A 102 6.35 19.61 -12.58
CA SER A 102 7.64 19.28 -13.18
C SER A 102 7.51 18.91 -14.65
N ILE A 103 6.52 18.06 -14.99
CA ILE A 103 6.22 17.68 -16.39
C ILE A 103 5.80 18.92 -17.20
N SER A 104 4.94 19.76 -16.63
CA SER A 104 4.51 21.02 -17.25
C SER A 104 5.68 21.99 -17.48
N ASN A 105 6.58 22.11 -16.50
CA ASN A 105 7.78 22.94 -16.60
C ASN A 105 8.73 22.44 -17.70
N LEU A 106 8.95 21.13 -17.76
CA LEU A 106 9.79 20.51 -18.79
C LEU A 106 9.20 20.71 -20.19
N SER A 107 7.90 20.47 -20.36
CA SER A 107 7.19 20.71 -21.62
C SER A 107 7.31 22.17 -22.08
N ARG A 108 7.16 23.13 -21.15
CA ARG A 108 7.33 24.56 -21.43
C ARG A 108 8.79 24.92 -21.77
N GLY A 109 9.76 24.35 -21.07
CA GLY A 109 11.18 24.53 -21.34
C GLY A 109 11.55 24.05 -22.74
N LEU A 110 11.08 22.86 -23.12
CA LEU A 110 11.27 22.29 -24.45
C LEU A 110 10.65 23.17 -25.54
N ALA A 111 9.40 23.62 -25.35
CA ALA A 111 8.75 24.53 -26.31
C ALA A 111 9.53 25.85 -26.51
N ARG A 112 10.12 26.39 -25.44
CA ARG A 112 10.99 27.58 -25.52
C ARG A 112 12.26 27.28 -26.29
N LEU A 113 12.88 26.11 -26.07
CA LEU A 113 14.09 25.70 -26.77
C LEU A 113 13.84 25.51 -28.27
N ILE A 114 12.76 24.84 -28.65
CA ILE A 114 12.35 24.64 -30.05
C ILE A 114 12.19 25.99 -30.74
N ARG A 115 11.49 26.93 -30.09
CA ARG A 115 11.29 28.27 -30.62
C ARG A 115 12.60 29.03 -30.82
N LEU A 116 13.53 28.94 -29.87
CA LEU A 116 14.81 29.65 -29.91
C LEU A 116 15.70 29.15 -31.05
N VAL A 117 15.82 27.83 -31.21
CA VAL A 117 16.61 27.26 -32.32
C VAL A 117 15.94 27.48 -33.68
N GLY A 118 14.61 27.42 -33.74
CA GLY A 118 13.86 27.63 -34.98
C GLY A 118 13.84 29.08 -35.47
N LYS A 119 13.80 30.06 -34.57
CA LYS A 119 13.70 31.50 -34.92
C LYS A 119 15.02 32.26 -34.85
N ASP A 120 15.89 31.98 -33.87
CA ASP A 120 16.99 32.88 -33.52
C ASP A 120 18.35 32.43 -34.07
N LEU A 121 18.51 31.16 -34.44
CA LEU A 121 19.81 30.57 -34.79
C LEU A 121 19.97 30.18 -36.27
N THR A 122 18.94 30.32 -37.10
CA THR A 122 18.95 29.96 -38.53
C THR A 122 19.73 30.93 -39.43
N CYS A 123 20.25 32.03 -38.88
CA CYS A 123 20.83 33.14 -39.64
C CYS A 123 22.35 33.05 -39.90
N ASN A 124 23.11 32.13 -39.28
CA ASN A 124 24.58 32.16 -39.34
C ASN A 124 25.22 30.83 -39.78
N ASP A 125 25.84 30.85 -40.96
CA ASP A 125 26.45 29.67 -41.62
C ASP A 125 27.62 29.03 -40.85
N ARG A 126 28.16 29.70 -39.84
CA ARG A 126 29.37 29.22 -39.10
C ARG A 126 29.08 28.14 -38.07
N ASN A 127 27.81 27.92 -37.67
CA ASN A 127 27.44 27.04 -36.55
C ASN A 127 26.56 25.84 -36.96
N GLN A 128 26.69 25.35 -38.21
CA GLN A 128 25.87 24.25 -38.74
C GLN A 128 25.93 22.96 -37.88
N ASN A 129 27.10 22.62 -37.33
CA ASN A 129 27.26 21.45 -36.45
C ASN A 129 26.42 21.57 -35.16
N PHE A 130 26.41 22.75 -34.54
CA PHE A 130 25.59 23.01 -33.36
C PHE A 130 24.09 22.90 -33.70
N LEU A 131 23.66 23.51 -34.82
CA LEU A 131 22.28 23.42 -35.29
C LEU A 131 21.85 21.98 -35.54
N GLN A 132 22.73 21.17 -36.14
CA GLN A 132 22.44 19.76 -36.39
C GLN A 132 22.29 18.97 -35.08
N CYS A 133 23.19 19.15 -34.12
CA CYS A 133 23.08 18.54 -32.79
C CYS A 133 21.79 18.97 -32.08
N MET A 134 21.45 20.26 -32.13
CA MET A 134 20.25 20.80 -31.49
C MET A 134 18.96 20.27 -32.12
N ARG A 135 18.91 20.10 -33.45
CA ARG A 135 17.77 19.47 -34.12
C ARG A 135 17.59 18.02 -33.69
N SER A 136 18.67 17.23 -33.67
CA SER A 136 18.61 15.84 -33.18
C SER A 136 18.15 15.76 -31.73
N PHE A 137 18.66 16.64 -30.86
CA PHE A 137 18.23 16.74 -29.47
C PHE A 137 16.73 17.09 -29.35
N GLN A 138 16.25 18.06 -30.13
CA GLN A 138 14.85 18.47 -30.12
C GLN A 138 13.91 17.33 -30.50
N THR A 139 14.17 16.67 -31.62
CA THR A 139 13.36 15.55 -32.07
C THR A 139 13.31 14.44 -31.03
N HIS A 140 14.45 14.13 -30.40
CA HIS A 140 14.50 13.15 -29.32
C HIS A 140 13.68 13.60 -28.10
N ALA A 141 13.89 14.83 -27.63
CA ALA A 141 13.19 15.37 -26.46
C ALA A 141 11.69 15.53 -26.69
N GLU A 142 11.24 15.86 -27.90
CA GLU A 142 9.82 15.91 -28.28
C GLU A 142 9.17 14.53 -28.21
N ASN A 143 9.83 13.50 -28.76
CA ASN A 143 9.34 12.13 -28.69
C ASN A 143 9.26 11.63 -27.24
N THR A 144 10.33 11.82 -26.46
CA THR A 144 10.35 11.43 -25.03
C THR A 144 9.32 12.21 -24.22
N MET A 145 9.06 13.48 -24.54
CA MET A 145 8.02 14.27 -23.88
C MET A 145 6.61 13.77 -24.23
N LEU A 146 6.40 13.30 -25.46
CA LEU A 146 5.13 12.72 -25.88
C LEU A 146 4.87 11.39 -25.14
N GLU A 147 5.86 10.50 -25.12
CA GLU A 147 5.81 9.23 -24.37
C GLU A 147 5.51 9.49 -22.89
N LEU A 148 6.23 10.40 -22.25
CA LEU A 148 6.03 10.76 -20.84
C LEU A 148 4.60 11.24 -20.54
N LYS A 149 3.97 12.00 -21.45
CA LYS A 149 2.58 12.46 -21.27
C LYS A 149 1.55 11.36 -21.44
N VAL A 150 1.83 10.40 -22.33
CA VAL A 150 0.97 9.21 -22.51
C VAL A 150 1.06 8.35 -21.25
N ASP A 151 2.28 8.07 -20.77
CA ASP A 151 2.52 7.30 -19.55
C ASP A 151 1.88 7.97 -18.33
N GLU A 152 2.01 9.30 -18.19
CA GLU A 152 1.36 10.05 -17.11
C GLU A 152 -0.16 9.84 -17.12
N ALA A 153 -0.80 9.97 -18.28
CA ALA A 153 -2.24 9.81 -18.41
C ALA A 153 -2.70 8.38 -18.12
N GLU A 154 -1.97 7.38 -18.62
CA GLU A 154 -2.28 5.96 -18.39
C GLU A 154 -2.14 5.59 -16.92
N VAL A 155 -1.03 5.97 -16.27
CA VAL A 155 -0.80 5.69 -14.84
C VAL A 155 -1.85 6.38 -13.98
N LEU A 156 -2.18 7.64 -14.26
CA LEU A 156 -3.21 8.36 -13.51
C LEU A 156 -4.59 7.72 -13.64
N GLN A 157 -4.91 7.18 -14.82
CA GLN A 157 -6.16 6.45 -15.05
C GLN A 157 -6.19 5.14 -14.24
N GLN A 158 -5.12 4.36 -14.24
CA GLN A 158 -5.01 3.14 -13.44
C GLN A 158 -5.13 3.44 -11.94
N VAL A 159 -4.48 4.50 -11.45
CA VAL A 159 -4.58 4.94 -10.05
C VAL A 159 -6.01 5.35 -9.70
N ARG A 160 -6.71 6.02 -10.62
CA ARG A 160 -8.12 6.39 -10.43
C ARG A 160 -9.01 5.17 -10.28
N GLU A 161 -8.92 4.21 -11.20
CA GLU A 161 -9.71 2.97 -11.15
C GLU A 161 -9.46 2.18 -9.87
N LEU A 162 -8.19 2.06 -9.47
CA LEU A 162 -7.80 1.43 -8.21
C LEU A 162 -8.41 2.14 -6.99
N THR A 163 -8.36 3.47 -6.99
CA THR A 163 -8.91 4.27 -5.88
C THR A 163 -10.43 4.14 -5.83
N GLU A 164 -11.10 4.18 -6.98
CA GLU A 164 -12.56 4.01 -7.08
C GLU A 164 -13.02 2.64 -6.57
N TYR A 165 -12.26 1.59 -6.90
CA TYR A 165 -12.58 0.23 -6.46
C TYR A 165 -12.59 0.08 -4.93
N TYR A 166 -11.60 0.65 -4.23
CA TYR A 166 -11.43 0.46 -2.78
C TYR A 166 -12.00 1.60 -1.91
N HIS A 167 -12.21 2.78 -2.47
CA HIS A 167 -12.66 3.97 -1.76
C HIS A 167 -14.08 4.42 -2.16
N GLY A 168 -14.60 3.97 -3.30
CA GLY A 168 -15.84 4.47 -3.90
C GLY A 168 -15.60 5.68 -4.79
N GLU A 169 -16.67 6.40 -5.16
CA GLU A 169 -16.59 7.55 -6.09
C GLU A 169 -15.48 8.54 -5.71
N VAL A 170 -14.49 8.65 -6.59
CA VAL A 170 -13.46 9.67 -6.51
C VAL A 170 -14.03 10.91 -7.20
N GLY A 171 -14.33 11.95 -6.42
CA GLY A 171 -14.76 13.23 -6.97
C GLY A 171 -13.77 13.78 -8.01
N LYS A 172 -14.18 14.78 -8.78
CA LYS A 172 -13.34 15.37 -9.84
C LYS A 172 -11.97 15.91 -9.37
N ASN A 173 -11.78 16.12 -8.07
CA ASN A 173 -10.54 16.60 -7.50
C ASN A 173 -9.54 15.45 -7.31
N GLU A 174 -8.46 15.51 -8.07
CA GLU A 174 -7.38 14.51 -8.12
C GLU A 174 -6.52 14.46 -6.86
N CYS A 175 -6.75 15.35 -5.89
CA CYS A 175 -6.01 15.45 -4.63
C CYS A 175 -6.06 14.16 -3.78
N ASN A 176 -7.04 13.29 -4.02
CA ASN A 176 -7.22 12.04 -3.26
C ASN A 176 -6.73 10.79 -3.99
N LEU A 177 -6.19 10.91 -5.21
CA LEU A 177 -5.78 9.75 -6.02
C LEU A 177 -4.71 8.90 -5.32
N LEU A 178 -3.74 9.53 -4.65
CA LEU A 178 -2.69 8.80 -3.94
C LEU A 178 -3.06 8.41 -2.51
N HIS A 179 -4.24 8.83 -2.02
CA HIS A 179 -4.63 8.66 -0.62
C HIS A 179 -4.72 7.18 -0.22
N ILE A 180 -5.12 6.31 -1.15
CA ILE A 180 -5.17 4.87 -0.91
C ILE A 180 -3.78 4.29 -0.55
N PHE A 181 -2.72 4.77 -1.20
CA PHE A 181 -1.36 4.34 -0.91
C PHE A 181 -0.93 4.82 0.48
N VAL A 182 -1.35 6.03 0.89
CA VAL A 182 -1.11 6.56 2.24
C VAL A 182 -1.78 5.69 3.30
N ILE A 183 -3.05 5.32 3.11
CA ILE A 183 -3.78 4.42 4.01
C ILE A 183 -3.04 3.09 4.15
N MET A 184 -2.65 2.47 3.04
CA MET A 184 -1.97 1.17 3.05
C MET A 184 -0.59 1.25 3.70
N ARG A 185 0.19 2.30 3.43
CA ARG A 185 1.47 2.56 4.10
C ARG A 185 1.29 2.65 5.62
N ASP A 186 0.31 3.43 6.07
CA ASP A 186 0.07 3.66 7.49
C ASP A 186 -0.45 2.40 8.19
N PHE A 187 -1.32 1.64 7.51
CA PHE A 187 -1.77 0.33 8.00
C PHE A 187 -0.63 -0.66 8.15
N LEU A 188 0.29 -0.74 7.17
CA LEU A 188 1.49 -1.59 7.28
C LEU A 188 2.36 -1.17 8.48
N GLY A 189 2.46 0.14 8.76
CA GLY A 189 3.14 0.65 9.95
C GLY A 189 2.45 0.26 11.26
N LEU A 190 1.11 0.30 11.30
CA LEU A 190 0.32 -0.18 12.44
C LEU A 190 0.51 -1.68 12.66
N LEU A 191 0.51 -2.47 11.58
CA LEU A 191 0.69 -3.91 11.62
C LEU A 191 2.07 -4.30 12.16
N ASP A 192 3.14 -3.67 11.66
CA ASP A 192 4.51 -3.86 12.16
C ASP A 192 4.62 -3.55 13.66
N ARG A 193 4.02 -2.42 14.08
CA ARG A 193 3.98 -2.03 15.49
C ARG A 193 3.31 -3.10 16.37
N VAL A 194 2.14 -3.58 15.97
CA VAL A 194 1.39 -4.60 16.73
C VAL A 194 2.16 -5.91 16.81
N CYS A 195 2.78 -6.35 15.71
CA CYS A 195 3.63 -7.55 15.71
C CYS A 195 4.81 -7.44 16.70
N ARG A 196 5.44 -6.26 16.78
CA ARG A 196 6.50 -6.00 17.76
C ARG A 196 5.98 -6.01 19.20
N GLU A 197 4.81 -5.43 19.46
CA GLU A 197 4.16 -5.44 20.78
C GLU A 197 3.86 -6.87 21.24
N MET A 198 3.33 -7.71 20.35
CA MET A 198 3.05 -9.13 20.62
C MET A 198 4.32 -9.93 20.90
N ARG A 199 5.44 -9.63 20.24
CA ARG A 199 6.75 -10.26 20.50
C ARG A 199 7.33 -9.89 21.87
N GLY A 200 7.11 -8.64 22.31
CA GLY A 200 7.57 -8.14 23.61
C GLY A 200 6.70 -8.54 24.80
N SER A 201 5.41 -8.83 24.56
CA SER A 201 4.42 -9.10 25.63
C SER A 201 4.20 -10.59 25.95
N LYS A 202 5.19 -11.46 25.67
CA LYS A 202 5.15 -12.95 25.87
C LYS A 202 4.88 -13.44 27.32
N HIS A 203 4.44 -12.58 28.24
CA HIS A 203 4.02 -12.96 29.59
C HIS A 203 2.58 -12.57 29.92
N MET A 204 1.61 -12.80 29.04
CA MET A 204 0.18 -12.71 29.42
C MET A 204 -0.58 -13.97 28.99
N GLN A 205 -1.25 -14.53 30.00
CA GLN A 205 -2.01 -15.78 30.05
C GLN A 205 -3.17 -15.88 29.02
N PRO A 206 -3.80 -17.06 28.86
CA PRO A 206 -4.84 -17.27 27.87
C PRO A 206 -6.00 -16.29 28.07
N LEU A 207 -6.30 -15.50 27.03
CA LEU A 207 -7.44 -14.60 27.00
C LEU A 207 -8.73 -15.43 26.96
N ASN A 208 -9.31 -15.68 28.14
CA ASN A 208 -10.67 -16.18 28.25
C ASN A 208 -11.64 -15.07 27.84
N ILE A 209 -12.13 -15.15 26.61
CA ILE A 209 -13.27 -14.35 26.16
C ILE A 209 -14.51 -14.96 26.80
N VAL A 210 -14.86 -14.50 28.01
CA VAL A 210 -16.23 -14.67 28.52
C VAL A 210 -17.01 -13.45 28.05
N LEU A 211 -17.77 -13.62 26.98
CA LEU A 211 -18.78 -12.64 26.57
C LEU A 211 -19.97 -12.78 27.54
N PRO A 212 -20.39 -11.72 28.26
CA PRO A 212 -21.66 -11.76 28.96
C PRO A 212 -22.78 -11.69 27.91
N LEU A 213 -23.48 -12.81 27.73
CA LEU A 213 -24.79 -12.81 27.10
C LEU A 213 -25.76 -12.03 28.01
N ARG A 214 -26.24 -10.89 27.52
CA ARG A 214 -27.48 -10.26 27.98
C ARG A 214 -28.24 -9.71 26.79
#